data_AF-A0A366DFR7-F1
#
_entry.id   AF-A0A366DFR7-F1
#
_cell.length_a   1.000
_cell.length_b   1.000
_cell.length_c   1.000
_cell.angle_alpha   90.00
_cell.angle_beta   90.00
_cell.angle_gamma   90.00
#
_symmetry.space_group_name_H-M   'P 1'
#
loop_
_entity.id
_entity.type
_entity.pdbx_description
1 polymer ?
#
loop_
_entity_poly.entity_id
_entity_poly.type
_entity_poly.pdbx_seq_one_letter_code
_entity_poly.pdbx_strand_id
1 'polypeptide(L)'
;MTNPDDQARVRPDGESAPGEVAEHLPGAEADEEFLREFMRGFADENDDPDVEFTLVEPGEDDTDPADQAKQLNHRIARELAALGPAGWDRVQAVFVCTAPVQVAEVIFSDDRDRSVRVQPGDEVLALVREQRNLSAQLSDGPWWRLLVTLTKEGSLEVDYDYGDEPFPDDQLFPPEVYRADLEVYPRDSLPVWLAAYIGNEGRQSRTAQQAAAQARADRADGVRAVPSWDDFPAMPVMWARWAVLAAAFVAAGSQWGPRVLPSLGWFEGAKRGGSTLYVLPGGRAVLSGGVWNAPELDAVYNGGEPMPAIYAGAPEWIANPVLNPRAANGLLSFCYWWEAGKWYRGESPSADRLSDAVPGVWTEETVIDVVCGLLADQVREQRRPAVADLVTAAEVGSVTRATLAEVFGDDGTYDIDSALYQLTMAGVTMTLPEPLPEDDAIESVRRFAADENLDTSGYPLEQLRAERIGVGWMVYVPTAPGEISIGRAIFYVADDGVLEQSSSSVAPSRYIAEFEERFRRRHGSPTA
;
A
#
# COMPACT_ATOMS: atom_id res chain seq x y z
N MET A 1 62.85 -11.03 -45.06
CA MET A 1 62.47 -11.29 -46.45
C MET A 1 61.06 -11.87 -46.40
N THR A 2 60.02 -11.03 -46.44
CA THR A 2 59.38 -10.35 -47.59
C THR A 2 58.07 -11.05 -47.90
N ASN A 3 56.99 -10.35 -47.53
CA ASN A 3 55.61 -10.41 -48.03
C ASN A 3 55.57 -10.39 -49.57
N PRO A 4 54.46 -10.74 -50.26
CA PRO A 4 53.42 -9.73 -50.47
C PRO A 4 51.96 -10.20 -50.77
N ASP A 5 51.07 -9.20 -50.65
CA ASP A 5 49.88 -8.78 -51.44
C ASP A 5 48.70 -9.73 -51.73
N ASP A 6 47.44 -9.40 -51.41
CA ASP A 6 46.62 -8.16 -51.57
C ASP A 6 45.87 -8.11 -52.92
N GLN A 7 44.53 -7.99 -52.86
CA GLN A 7 43.73 -7.17 -53.78
C GLN A 7 42.37 -6.77 -53.16
N ALA A 8 42.24 -5.45 -53.00
CA ALA A 8 41.03 -4.68 -52.74
C ALA A 8 40.27 -4.28 -54.03
N ARG A 9 39.00 -3.85 -53.88
CA ARG A 9 38.29 -2.79 -54.66
C ARG A 9 36.90 -2.53 -54.03
N VAL A 10 36.63 -1.42 -53.32
CA VAL A 10 36.26 -0.03 -53.74
C VAL A 10 34.77 0.16 -54.13
N ARG A 11 33.99 0.73 -53.17
CA ARG A 11 32.95 1.82 -53.10
C ARG A 11 32.17 2.27 -54.38
N PRO A 12 31.05 3.06 -54.36
CA PRO A 12 30.50 3.95 -53.29
C PRO A 12 28.94 4.13 -53.20
N ASP A 13 28.51 4.95 -52.23
CA ASP A 13 27.37 5.89 -52.13
C ASP A 13 25.91 5.47 -52.45
N GLY A 14 25.04 5.68 -51.44
CA GLY A 14 23.59 5.61 -51.53
C GLY A 14 22.93 6.26 -50.32
N GLU A 15 22.76 7.57 -50.42
CA GLU A 15 22.00 8.47 -49.55
C GLU A 15 20.56 7.95 -49.34
N SER A 16 20.08 7.89 -48.10
CA SER A 16 18.64 7.80 -47.78
C SER A 16 18.39 8.42 -46.40
N ALA A 17 17.43 9.33 -46.38
CA ALA A 17 17.01 10.21 -45.29
C ALA A 17 16.69 9.48 -43.97
N PRO A 18 16.71 10.20 -42.83
CA PRO A 18 16.20 9.66 -41.57
C PRO A 18 14.67 9.51 -41.69
N GLY A 19 14.21 8.27 -41.85
CA GLY A 19 12.82 7.94 -41.57
C GLY A 19 12.61 8.04 -40.06
N GLU A 20 11.68 8.90 -39.66
CA GLU A 20 11.11 8.91 -38.32
C GLU A 20 10.67 7.49 -37.96
N VAL A 21 11.42 6.86 -37.05
CA VAL A 21 10.93 5.70 -36.32
C VAL A 21 10.25 6.28 -35.09
N ALA A 22 8.94 6.48 -35.19
CA ALA A 22 8.11 6.69 -34.01
C ALA A 22 8.27 5.44 -33.13
N GLU A 23 8.94 5.61 -31.99
CA GLU A 23 8.91 4.64 -30.90
C GLU A 23 7.47 4.58 -30.38
N HIS A 24 6.75 3.57 -30.84
CA HIS A 24 5.39 3.27 -30.40
C HIS A 24 5.47 2.65 -29.01
N LEU A 25 5.20 3.47 -27.99
CA LEU A 25 4.98 3.04 -26.60
C LEU A 25 3.70 2.17 -26.55
N PRO A 26 3.76 0.90 -26.11
CA PRO A 26 2.58 0.06 -25.99
C PRO A 26 1.86 0.43 -24.69
N GLY A 27 0.96 1.40 -24.77
CA GLY A 27 0.16 1.83 -23.61
C GLY A 27 -1.04 2.71 -23.96
N ALA A 28 -1.03 3.39 -25.12
CA ALA A 28 -2.12 4.29 -25.49
C ALA A 28 -3.20 3.65 -26.40
N GLU A 29 -2.90 2.57 -27.12
CA GLU A 29 -3.88 1.91 -28.02
C GLU A 29 -4.85 0.97 -27.29
N ALA A 30 -4.44 0.41 -26.14
CA ALA A 30 -5.28 -0.48 -25.34
C ALA A 30 -6.51 0.23 -24.73
N ASP A 31 -6.37 1.53 -24.44
CA ASP A 31 -7.45 2.32 -23.84
C ASP A 31 -8.49 2.81 -24.88
N GLU A 32 -8.10 3.03 -26.14
CA GLU A 32 -9.04 3.38 -27.21
C GLU A 32 -9.83 2.17 -27.75
N GLU A 33 -9.22 0.98 -27.78
CA GLU A 33 -9.89 -0.25 -28.22
C GLU A 33 -10.95 -0.69 -27.20
N PHE A 34 -10.64 -0.58 -25.90
CA PHE A 34 -11.56 -0.81 -24.79
C PHE A 34 -12.79 0.13 -24.84
N LEU A 35 -12.59 1.43 -25.08
CA LEU A 35 -13.69 2.41 -25.19
C LEU A 35 -14.55 2.23 -26.46
N ARG A 36 -13.98 1.74 -27.58
CA ARG A 36 -14.75 1.40 -28.79
C ARG A 36 -15.55 0.12 -28.63
N GLU A 37 -15.01 -0.89 -27.96
CA GLU A 37 -15.71 -2.15 -27.69
C GLU A 37 -16.85 -1.93 -26.69
N PHE A 38 -16.63 -1.09 -25.66
CA PHE A 38 -17.64 -0.66 -24.70
C PHE A 38 -18.83 0.10 -25.33
N MET A 39 -18.60 0.87 -26.40
CA MET A 39 -19.65 1.64 -27.08
C MET A 39 -20.37 0.87 -28.21
N ARG A 40 -19.82 -0.26 -28.68
CA ARG A 40 -20.42 -1.06 -29.76
C ARG A 40 -21.53 -1.99 -29.26
N GLY A 41 -21.55 -2.31 -27.97
CA GLY A 41 -22.59 -3.13 -27.33
C GLY A 41 -23.98 -2.47 -27.20
N PHE A 42 -24.13 -1.19 -27.60
CA PHE A 42 -25.38 -0.44 -27.46
C PHE A 42 -26.06 -0.07 -28.80
N ALA A 43 -25.63 -0.63 -29.94
CA ALA A 43 -26.08 -0.16 -31.26
C ALA A 43 -26.71 -1.20 -32.21
N ASP A 44 -26.84 -2.49 -31.85
CA ASP A 44 -27.50 -3.48 -32.74
C ASP A 44 -28.48 -4.38 -31.97
N GLU A 45 -29.71 -3.89 -31.79
CA GLU A 45 -30.90 -4.73 -31.63
C GLU A 45 -32.01 -4.23 -32.57
N ASN A 46 -32.07 -4.84 -33.74
CA ASN A 46 -33.26 -4.92 -34.57
C ASN A 46 -33.04 -6.05 -35.58
N ASP A 47 -33.39 -7.27 -35.22
CA ASP A 47 -33.84 -8.25 -36.21
C ASP A 47 -34.78 -9.26 -35.55
N ASP A 48 -35.98 -9.32 -36.12
CA ASP A 48 -37.12 -10.15 -35.76
C ASP A 48 -37.04 -11.45 -36.56
N PRO A 49 -37.04 -12.65 -35.94
CA PRO A 49 -37.34 -13.86 -36.69
C PRO A 49 -38.73 -14.40 -36.35
N ASP A 50 -39.55 -14.49 -37.40
CA ASP A 50 -40.75 -15.30 -37.49
C ASP A 50 -40.52 -16.72 -36.94
N VAL A 51 -41.25 -17.11 -35.90
CA VAL A 51 -41.33 -18.51 -35.44
C VAL A 51 -42.78 -19.01 -35.49
N GLU A 52 -42.96 -20.00 -36.34
CA GLU A 52 -44.16 -20.74 -36.67
C GLU A 52 -44.77 -21.45 -35.44
N PHE A 53 -46.03 -21.13 -35.12
CA PHE A 53 -46.79 -21.73 -34.03
C PHE A 53 -47.13 -23.20 -34.31
N THR A 54 -46.63 -24.12 -33.49
CA THR A 54 -47.18 -25.48 -33.36
C THR A 54 -47.72 -25.66 -31.93
N LEU A 55 -49.04 -25.81 -31.82
CA LEU A 55 -49.75 -26.09 -30.57
C LEU A 55 -49.40 -27.51 -30.06
N VAL A 56 -48.82 -27.59 -28.86
CA VAL A 56 -48.70 -28.82 -28.07
C VAL A 56 -49.48 -28.63 -26.77
N GLU A 57 -50.30 -29.63 -26.42
CA GLU A 57 -51.21 -29.64 -25.27
C GLU A 57 -50.48 -29.66 -23.91
N PRO A 58 -51.09 -29.14 -22.82
CA PRO A 58 -50.39 -28.85 -21.57
C PRO A 58 -50.16 -30.11 -20.72
N GLY A 59 -48.89 -30.41 -20.45
CA GLY A 59 -48.44 -31.32 -19.39
C GLY A 59 -48.16 -30.58 -18.08
N GLU A 60 -48.25 -31.29 -16.97
CA GLU A 60 -48.18 -30.83 -15.57
C GLU A 60 -46.93 -30.00 -15.23
N ASP A 61 -47.12 -28.84 -14.56
CA ASP A 61 -46.16 -27.94 -13.90
C ASP A 61 -44.66 -28.10 -14.24
N ASP A 62 -44.28 -27.76 -15.47
CA ASP A 62 -42.88 -27.58 -15.89
C ASP A 62 -42.51 -26.09 -15.79
N THR A 63 -42.47 -25.56 -14.56
CA THR A 63 -42.03 -24.18 -14.35
C THR A 63 -40.52 -24.15 -14.28
N ASP A 64 -39.87 -23.31 -15.10
CA ASP A 64 -38.42 -23.09 -15.07
C ASP A 64 -37.95 -22.86 -13.61
N PRO A 65 -36.93 -23.61 -13.11
CA PRO A 65 -36.35 -23.40 -11.79
C PRO A 65 -36.02 -21.94 -11.49
N ALA A 66 -35.63 -21.14 -12.49
CA ALA A 66 -35.38 -19.71 -12.33
C ALA A 66 -36.66 -18.93 -11.98
N ASP A 67 -37.79 -19.27 -12.59
CA ASP A 67 -39.07 -18.63 -12.30
C ASP A 67 -39.64 -19.09 -10.94
N GLN A 68 -39.42 -20.35 -10.56
CA GLN A 68 -39.75 -20.82 -9.21
C GLN A 68 -38.93 -20.09 -8.13
N ALA A 69 -37.63 -19.87 -8.37
CA ALA A 69 -36.78 -19.11 -7.46
C ALA A 69 -37.24 -17.64 -7.31
N LYS A 70 -37.66 -16.99 -8.41
CA LYS A 70 -38.24 -15.64 -8.36
C LYS A 70 -39.56 -15.61 -7.56
N GLN A 71 -40.42 -16.60 -7.75
CA GLN A 71 -41.68 -16.70 -6.99
C GLN A 71 -41.40 -16.86 -5.48
N LEU A 72 -40.39 -17.66 -5.10
CA LEU A 72 -39.97 -17.79 -3.72
C LEU A 72 -39.42 -16.49 -3.15
N ASN A 73 -38.63 -15.72 -3.90
CA ASN A 73 -38.17 -14.40 -3.46
C ASN A 73 -39.34 -13.47 -3.11
N HIS A 74 -40.37 -13.41 -3.95
CA HIS A 74 -41.57 -12.62 -3.66
C HIS A 74 -42.34 -13.13 -2.44
N ARG A 75 -42.38 -14.44 -2.23
CA ARG A 75 -43.00 -15.04 -1.03
C ARG A 75 -42.20 -14.71 0.23
N ILE A 76 -40.88 -14.86 0.21
CA ILE A 76 -39.97 -14.47 1.30
C ILE A 76 -40.16 -12.99 1.65
N ALA A 77 -40.16 -12.11 0.66
CA ALA A 77 -40.38 -10.67 0.87
C ALA A 77 -41.72 -10.37 1.53
N ARG A 78 -42.80 -11.06 1.13
CA ARG A 78 -44.13 -10.90 1.72
C ARG A 78 -44.16 -11.33 3.19
N GLU A 79 -43.58 -12.49 3.50
CA GLU A 79 -43.51 -12.98 4.88
C GLU A 79 -42.64 -12.08 5.76
N LEU A 80 -41.53 -11.57 5.23
CA LEU A 80 -40.71 -10.56 5.92
C LEU A 80 -41.50 -9.28 6.20
N ALA A 81 -42.24 -8.75 5.22
CA ALA A 81 -43.07 -7.56 5.42
C ALA A 81 -44.11 -7.74 6.53
N ALA A 82 -44.68 -8.96 6.66
CA ALA A 82 -45.65 -9.29 7.69
C ALA A 82 -45.06 -9.31 9.11
N LEU A 83 -43.75 -9.48 9.24
CA LEU A 83 -43.03 -9.42 10.53
C LEU A 83 -42.74 -7.98 10.99
N GLY A 84 -42.93 -6.99 10.11
CA GLY A 84 -42.51 -5.61 10.36
C GLY A 84 -43.29 -4.95 11.51
N PRO A 85 -42.61 -4.26 12.44
CA PRO A 85 -43.26 -3.51 13.51
C PRO A 85 -44.05 -2.33 12.93
N ALA A 86 -45.12 -1.90 13.61
CA ALA A 86 -45.94 -0.79 13.13
C ALA A 86 -45.11 0.48 12.86
N GLY A 87 -45.22 1.01 11.64
CA GLY A 87 -44.50 2.21 11.21
C GLY A 87 -43.11 1.96 10.61
N TRP A 88 -42.76 0.72 10.31
CA TRP A 88 -41.55 0.42 9.54
C TRP A 88 -41.59 1.04 8.14
N ASP A 89 -40.42 1.43 7.65
CA ASP A 89 -40.23 2.08 6.35
C ASP A 89 -39.42 1.20 5.39
N ARG A 90 -38.38 0.54 5.91
CA ARG A 90 -37.52 -0.38 5.18
C ARG A 90 -37.18 -1.61 6.01
N VAL A 91 -37.03 -2.75 5.36
CA VAL A 91 -36.42 -3.96 5.93
C VAL A 91 -35.20 -4.36 5.10
N GLN A 92 -34.13 -4.71 5.79
CA GLN A 92 -32.94 -5.33 5.24
C GLN A 92 -32.78 -6.70 5.90
N ALA A 93 -32.79 -7.75 5.11
CA ALA A 93 -32.61 -9.12 5.56
C ALA A 93 -31.39 -9.73 4.88
N VAL A 94 -30.51 -10.35 5.68
CA VAL A 94 -29.38 -11.14 5.21
C VAL A 94 -29.55 -12.55 5.73
N PHE A 95 -29.59 -13.52 4.81
CA PHE A 95 -29.59 -14.93 5.14
C PHE A 95 -28.27 -15.54 4.71
N VAL A 96 -27.53 -16.11 5.65
CA VAL A 96 -26.31 -16.87 5.37
C VAL A 96 -26.67 -18.35 5.48
N CYS A 97 -26.46 -19.11 4.41
CA CYS A 97 -26.96 -20.48 4.35
C CYS A 97 -25.95 -21.43 3.72
N THR A 98 -25.74 -22.54 4.41
CA THR A 98 -25.09 -23.76 3.95
C THR A 98 -26.04 -24.94 4.15
N ALA A 99 -25.68 -26.12 3.67
CA ALA A 99 -26.43 -27.35 3.87
C ALA A 99 -26.63 -27.67 5.37
N PRO A 100 -25.61 -27.58 6.25
CA PRO A 100 -25.79 -27.87 7.67
C PRO A 100 -26.28 -26.68 8.53
N VAL A 101 -26.06 -25.43 8.11
CA VAL A 101 -26.26 -24.26 8.98
C VAL A 101 -26.97 -23.14 8.22
N GLN A 102 -27.90 -22.49 8.89
CA GLN A 102 -28.58 -21.30 8.39
C GLN A 102 -28.65 -20.25 9.50
N VAL A 103 -28.26 -19.02 9.18
CA VAL A 103 -28.38 -17.84 10.06
C VAL A 103 -29.09 -16.74 9.31
N ALA A 104 -29.90 -15.95 10.04
CA ALA A 104 -30.61 -14.82 9.50
C ALA A 104 -30.39 -13.58 10.37
N GLU A 105 -30.26 -12.44 9.71
CA GLU A 105 -30.34 -11.12 10.30
C GLU A 105 -31.40 -10.33 9.56
N VAL A 106 -32.41 -9.86 10.29
CA VAL A 106 -33.49 -9.05 9.72
C VAL A 106 -33.59 -7.76 10.54
N ILE A 107 -33.38 -6.63 9.88
CA ILE A 107 -33.38 -5.30 10.49
C ILE A 107 -34.47 -4.47 9.83
N PHE A 108 -35.40 -3.96 10.64
CA PHE A 108 -36.39 -2.98 10.21
C PHE A 108 -35.95 -1.59 10.65
N SER A 109 -36.05 -0.61 9.75
CA SER A 109 -35.84 0.81 10.04
C SER A 109 -37.11 1.62 9.76
N ASP A 110 -37.35 2.68 10.53
CA ASP A 110 -38.40 3.66 10.27
C ASP A 110 -37.89 4.88 9.47
N ASP A 111 -38.76 5.87 9.26
CA ASP A 111 -38.48 7.13 8.54
C ASP A 111 -37.44 8.04 9.23
N ARG A 112 -36.99 7.67 10.43
CA ARG A 112 -35.97 8.38 11.22
C ARG A 112 -34.70 7.55 11.41
N ASP A 113 -34.52 6.51 10.59
CA ASP A 113 -33.41 5.54 10.69
C ASP A 113 -33.29 4.85 12.06
N ARG A 114 -34.40 4.72 12.80
CA ARG A 114 -34.41 3.92 14.04
C ARG A 114 -34.59 2.45 13.68
N SER A 115 -33.61 1.64 14.03
CA SER A 115 -33.57 0.23 13.65
C SER A 115 -33.93 -0.72 14.78
N VAL A 116 -34.62 -1.81 14.44
CA VAL A 116 -34.87 -2.94 15.34
C VAL A 116 -34.59 -4.26 14.62
N ARG A 117 -33.89 -5.16 15.32
CA ARG A 117 -33.62 -6.51 14.84
C ARG A 117 -34.79 -7.43 15.20
N VAL A 118 -35.26 -8.19 14.22
CA VAL A 118 -36.35 -9.17 14.35
C VAL A 118 -35.82 -10.54 13.95
N GLN A 119 -36.28 -11.59 14.64
CA GLN A 119 -35.95 -12.96 14.27
C GLN A 119 -37.03 -13.48 13.30
N PRO A 120 -36.65 -13.99 12.11
CA PRO A 120 -37.61 -14.59 11.20
C PRO A 120 -38.14 -15.90 11.77
N GLY A 121 -39.40 -16.24 11.44
CA GLY A 121 -40.00 -17.51 11.81
C GLY A 121 -39.51 -18.70 10.95
N ASP A 122 -39.79 -19.92 11.41
CA ASP A 122 -39.39 -21.16 10.73
C ASP A 122 -39.91 -21.25 9.29
N GLU A 123 -41.06 -20.65 8.99
CA GLU A 123 -41.63 -20.62 7.63
C GLU A 123 -40.75 -19.82 6.67
N VAL A 124 -40.28 -18.63 7.07
CA VAL A 124 -39.36 -17.82 6.26
C VAL A 124 -38.05 -18.58 6.04
N LEU A 125 -37.50 -19.18 7.10
CA LEU A 125 -36.27 -19.97 7.01
C LEU A 125 -36.43 -21.20 6.11
N ALA A 126 -37.60 -21.85 6.10
CA ALA A 126 -37.92 -22.94 5.19
C ALA A 126 -37.98 -22.47 3.72
N LEU A 127 -38.63 -21.34 3.45
CA LEU A 127 -38.68 -20.75 2.11
C LEU A 127 -37.29 -20.38 1.58
N VAL A 128 -36.43 -19.82 2.42
CA VAL A 128 -35.04 -19.50 2.06
C VAL A 128 -34.24 -20.76 1.74
N ARG A 129 -34.42 -21.85 2.51
CA ARG A 129 -33.78 -23.14 2.20
C ARG A 129 -34.27 -23.75 0.89
N GLU A 130 -35.57 -23.68 0.64
CA GLU A 130 -36.18 -24.13 -0.62
C GLU A 130 -35.63 -23.33 -1.81
N GLN A 131 -35.54 -22.00 -1.66
CA GLN A 131 -34.99 -21.11 -2.68
C GLN A 131 -33.52 -21.46 -2.96
N ARG A 132 -32.71 -21.69 -1.92
CA ARG A 132 -31.32 -22.12 -2.08
C ARG A 132 -31.20 -23.46 -2.81
N ASN A 133 -32.05 -24.43 -2.45
CA ASN A 133 -32.05 -25.75 -3.10
C ASN A 133 -32.41 -25.67 -4.59
N LEU A 134 -33.29 -24.75 -4.97
CA LEU A 134 -33.57 -24.47 -6.38
C LEU A 134 -32.40 -23.78 -7.08
N SER A 135 -31.76 -22.81 -6.42
CA SER A 135 -30.57 -22.15 -6.99
C SER A 135 -29.42 -23.11 -7.29
N ALA A 136 -29.30 -24.21 -6.53
CA ALA A 136 -28.31 -25.25 -6.79
C ALA A 136 -28.50 -25.99 -8.14
N GLN A 137 -29.66 -25.83 -8.80
CA GLN A 137 -29.95 -26.39 -10.12
C GLN A 137 -29.66 -25.39 -11.25
N LEU A 138 -29.35 -24.13 -10.91
CA LEU A 138 -28.98 -23.08 -11.85
C LEU A 138 -27.47 -23.12 -12.13
N SER A 139 -27.03 -22.42 -13.18
CA SER A 139 -25.63 -22.40 -13.63
C SER A 139 -24.64 -21.97 -12.54
N ASP A 140 -25.04 -21.03 -11.69
CA ASP A 140 -24.16 -20.39 -10.70
C ASP A 140 -24.08 -21.20 -9.39
N GLY A 141 -24.89 -22.26 -9.29
CA GLY A 141 -25.02 -23.07 -8.09
C GLY A 141 -25.69 -22.33 -6.92
N PRO A 142 -25.62 -22.88 -5.70
CA PRO A 142 -26.24 -22.24 -4.55
C PRO A 142 -25.44 -21.01 -4.11
N TRP A 143 -26.13 -19.93 -3.81
CA TRP A 143 -25.51 -18.76 -3.17
C TRP A 143 -25.11 -19.07 -1.72
N TRP A 144 -24.18 -18.26 -1.17
CA TRP A 144 -23.80 -18.31 0.25
C TRP A 144 -24.61 -17.34 1.09
N ARG A 145 -24.88 -16.13 0.56
CA ARG A 145 -25.77 -15.16 1.18
C ARG A 145 -26.88 -14.72 0.24
N LEU A 146 -28.08 -14.57 0.80
CA LEU A 146 -29.24 -13.95 0.16
C LEU A 146 -29.51 -12.62 0.87
N LEU A 147 -29.42 -11.53 0.14
CA LEU A 147 -29.68 -10.18 0.64
C LEU A 147 -31.03 -9.73 0.07
N VAL A 148 -31.91 -9.28 0.95
CA VAL A 148 -33.25 -8.80 0.57
C VAL A 148 -33.46 -7.42 1.18
N THR A 149 -33.69 -6.43 0.33
CA THR A 149 -34.13 -5.10 0.74
C THR A 149 -35.55 -4.88 0.26
N LEU A 150 -36.44 -4.50 1.17
CA LEU A 150 -37.83 -4.17 0.86
C LEU A 150 -38.22 -2.85 1.53
N THR A 151 -38.85 -1.96 0.76
CA THR A 151 -39.43 -0.71 1.30
C THR A 151 -40.94 -0.81 1.47
N LYS A 152 -41.54 0.06 2.27
CA LYS A 152 -43.00 0.12 2.49
C LYS A 152 -43.78 0.41 1.19
N GLU A 153 -43.15 1.03 0.19
CA GLU A 153 -43.72 1.28 -1.14
C GLU A 153 -43.77 0.00 -1.99
N GLY A 154 -43.18 -1.10 -1.52
CA GLY A 154 -43.12 -2.38 -2.23
C GLY A 154 -41.94 -2.51 -3.18
N SER A 155 -40.94 -1.61 -3.10
CA SER A 155 -39.68 -1.77 -3.84
C SER A 155 -38.90 -2.94 -3.26
N LEU A 156 -38.72 -4.00 -4.05
CA LEU A 156 -38.00 -5.21 -3.66
C LEU A 156 -36.69 -5.30 -4.47
N GLU A 157 -35.58 -5.41 -3.75
CA GLU A 157 -34.26 -5.70 -4.28
C GLU A 157 -33.76 -7.00 -3.64
N VAL A 158 -33.25 -7.91 -4.47
CA VAL A 158 -32.75 -9.21 -4.04
C VAL A 158 -31.42 -9.48 -4.71
N ASP A 159 -30.39 -9.67 -3.90
CA ASP A 159 -29.05 -9.99 -4.35
C ASP A 159 -28.60 -11.35 -3.80
N TYR A 160 -27.78 -12.02 -4.60
CA TYR A 160 -27.14 -13.27 -4.25
C TYR A 160 -25.64 -13.04 -4.17
N ASP A 161 -25.02 -13.47 -3.08
CA ASP A 161 -23.58 -13.42 -2.93
C ASP A 161 -22.98 -14.83 -2.96
N TYR A 162 -22.09 -15.02 -3.92
CA TYR A 162 -21.35 -16.26 -4.16
C TYR A 162 -19.94 -16.25 -3.56
N GLY A 163 -19.65 -15.25 -2.72
CA GLY A 163 -18.37 -15.05 -2.07
C GLY A 163 -17.43 -14.22 -2.93
N ASP A 164 -17.93 -13.31 -3.75
CA ASP A 164 -17.07 -12.41 -4.53
C ASP A 164 -16.17 -11.57 -3.61
N GLU A 165 -16.66 -11.30 -2.40
CA GLU A 165 -15.90 -10.67 -1.32
C GLU A 165 -15.93 -11.53 -0.02
N PRO A 166 -14.92 -11.38 0.86
CA PRO A 166 -14.94 -12.00 2.17
C PRO A 166 -16.16 -11.57 2.99
N PHE A 167 -16.83 -12.55 3.59
CA PHE A 167 -17.98 -12.28 4.43
C PHE A 167 -17.59 -11.50 5.71
N PRO A 168 -18.48 -10.64 6.22
CA PRO A 168 -18.34 -10.05 7.54
C PRO A 168 -18.13 -11.12 8.63
N ASP A 169 -17.33 -10.81 9.67
CA ASP A 169 -16.96 -11.77 10.71
C ASP A 169 -18.17 -12.40 11.43
N ASP A 170 -19.27 -11.66 11.57
CA ASP A 170 -20.52 -12.11 12.19
C ASP A 170 -21.38 -13.00 11.26
N GLN A 171 -21.00 -13.07 9.99
CA GLN A 171 -21.64 -13.86 8.93
C GLN A 171 -20.74 -14.98 8.40
N LEU A 172 -19.45 -15.00 8.80
CA LEU A 172 -18.48 -15.99 8.38
C LEU A 172 -18.55 -17.24 9.29
N PHE A 173 -19.04 -18.36 8.74
CA PHE A 173 -19.01 -19.63 9.46
C PHE A 173 -17.61 -20.22 9.60
N PRO A 174 -17.38 -21.14 10.56
CA PRO A 174 -16.16 -21.92 10.62
C PRO A 174 -15.89 -22.75 9.35
N PRO A 175 -14.62 -23.04 8.99
CA PRO A 175 -14.25 -23.77 7.78
C PRO A 175 -14.99 -25.11 7.56
N GLU A 176 -15.24 -25.87 8.63
CA GLU A 176 -15.93 -27.16 8.58
C GLU A 176 -17.37 -27.07 8.06
N VAL A 177 -18.04 -25.94 8.27
CA VAL A 177 -19.41 -25.71 7.79
C VAL A 177 -19.43 -25.60 6.27
N TYR A 178 -18.44 -24.91 5.69
CA TYR A 178 -18.31 -24.80 4.24
C TYR A 178 -17.84 -26.12 3.60
N ARG A 179 -16.94 -26.88 4.24
CA ARG A 179 -16.56 -28.22 3.73
C ARG A 179 -17.77 -29.15 3.64
N ALA A 180 -18.59 -29.17 4.69
CA ALA A 180 -19.83 -29.96 4.71
C ALA A 180 -20.84 -29.48 3.65
N ASP A 181 -20.88 -28.18 3.33
CA ASP A 181 -21.70 -27.70 2.22
C ASP A 181 -21.21 -28.21 0.87
N LEU A 182 -19.90 -28.18 0.63
CA LEU A 182 -19.29 -28.63 -0.63
C LEU A 182 -19.41 -30.14 -0.85
N GLU A 183 -19.58 -30.93 0.22
CA GLU A 183 -19.94 -32.35 0.12
C GLU A 183 -21.36 -32.57 -0.43
N VAL A 184 -22.28 -31.63 -0.16
CA VAL A 184 -23.68 -31.69 -0.60
C VAL A 184 -23.88 -30.98 -1.94
N TYR A 185 -23.23 -29.84 -2.13
CA TYR A 185 -23.26 -29.02 -3.34
C TYR A 185 -21.83 -28.79 -3.85
N PRO A 186 -21.24 -29.78 -4.55
CA PRO A 186 -19.91 -29.64 -5.14
C PRO A 186 -19.84 -28.45 -6.09
N ARG A 187 -18.68 -27.77 -6.12
CA ARG A 187 -18.38 -26.67 -7.03
C ARG A 187 -17.07 -26.92 -7.74
N ASP A 188 -16.98 -26.49 -8.99
CA ASP A 188 -15.75 -26.61 -9.80
C ASP A 188 -14.65 -25.67 -9.30
N SER A 189 -15.02 -24.50 -8.78
CA SER A 189 -14.10 -23.52 -8.22
C SER A 189 -14.77 -22.68 -7.14
N LEU A 190 -13.94 -22.14 -6.23
CA LEU A 190 -14.31 -21.20 -5.20
C LEU A 190 -13.55 -19.89 -5.37
N PRO A 191 -14.11 -18.76 -4.91
CA PRO A 191 -13.33 -17.54 -4.70
C PRO A 191 -12.08 -17.85 -3.87
N VAL A 192 -10.91 -17.35 -4.30
CA VAL A 192 -9.61 -17.74 -3.73
C VAL A 192 -9.55 -17.53 -2.21
N TRP A 193 -10.17 -16.46 -1.70
CA TRP A 193 -10.23 -16.20 -0.26
C TRP A 193 -10.99 -17.28 0.52
N LEU A 194 -12.09 -17.80 -0.03
CA LEU A 194 -12.91 -18.82 0.61
C LEU A 194 -12.21 -20.18 0.50
N ALA A 195 -11.63 -20.46 -0.66
CA ALA A 195 -10.81 -21.64 -0.89
C ALA A 195 -9.61 -21.69 0.08
N ALA A 196 -8.94 -20.56 0.30
CA ALA A 196 -7.87 -20.41 1.28
C ALA A 196 -8.38 -20.52 2.72
N TYR A 197 -9.49 -19.86 3.07
CA TYR A 197 -10.10 -19.93 4.40
C TYR A 197 -10.41 -21.38 4.82
N ILE A 198 -10.90 -22.17 3.86
CA ILE A 198 -11.23 -23.57 4.06
C ILE A 198 -10.01 -24.48 3.97
N GLY A 199 -9.03 -24.18 3.11
CA GLY A 199 -7.96 -25.11 2.74
C GLY A 199 -6.57 -24.77 3.24
N ASN A 200 -6.31 -23.60 3.85
CA ASN A 200 -4.95 -23.16 4.14
C ASN A 200 -4.23 -24.08 5.16
N GLU A 201 -4.92 -24.52 6.22
CA GLU A 201 -4.33 -25.38 7.28
C GLU A 201 -3.01 -24.83 7.87
N GLY A 202 -2.78 -23.51 7.79
CA GLY A 202 -1.55 -22.88 8.24
C GLY A 202 -0.32 -23.13 7.36
N ARG A 203 -0.49 -23.63 6.12
CA ARG A 203 0.59 -23.97 5.18
C ARG A 203 1.55 -22.80 4.89
N GLN A 204 1.05 -21.56 4.93
CA GLN A 204 1.85 -20.36 4.71
C GLN A 204 2.41 -19.72 6.00
N SER A 205 1.96 -20.19 7.16
CA SER A 205 2.46 -19.73 8.45
C SER A 205 3.87 -20.24 8.68
N ARG A 206 4.75 -19.36 9.14
CA ARG A 206 6.17 -19.64 9.35
C ARG A 206 6.60 -19.13 10.72
N THR A 207 6.38 -19.93 11.76
CA THR A 207 6.88 -19.64 13.10
C THR A 207 8.41 -19.53 13.11
N ALA A 208 9.00 -18.85 14.11
CA ALA A 208 10.45 -18.72 14.22
C ALA A 208 11.17 -20.09 14.27
N GLN A 209 10.55 -21.10 14.90
CA GLN A 209 11.09 -22.46 14.93
C GLN A 209 11.10 -23.10 13.53
N GLN A 210 10.00 -22.97 12.78
CA GLN A 210 9.90 -23.47 11.40
C GLN A 210 10.87 -22.73 10.47
N ALA A 211 10.99 -21.41 10.60
CA ALA A 211 11.94 -20.61 9.82
C ALA A 211 13.38 -21.07 10.04
N ALA A 212 13.78 -21.29 11.29
CA ALA A 212 15.12 -21.77 11.63
C ALA A 212 15.38 -23.21 11.17
N ALA A 213 14.37 -24.08 11.23
CA ALA A 213 14.46 -25.45 10.70
C ALA A 213 14.63 -25.44 9.18
N GLN A 214 13.77 -24.71 8.46
CA GLN A 214 13.81 -24.60 7.01
C GLN A 214 15.14 -24.00 6.54
N ALA A 215 15.60 -22.90 7.15
CA ALA A 215 16.86 -22.27 6.76
C ALA A 215 18.09 -23.20 6.92
N ARG A 216 18.07 -24.14 7.87
CA ARG A 216 19.11 -25.18 8.01
C ARG A 216 18.98 -26.26 6.93
N ALA A 217 17.75 -26.70 6.63
CA ALA A 217 17.48 -27.66 5.57
C ALA A 217 17.92 -27.10 4.21
N ASP A 218 17.50 -25.88 3.87
CA ASP A 218 17.89 -25.18 2.64
C ASP A 218 19.41 -25.06 2.51
N ARG A 219 20.11 -24.77 3.61
CA ARG A 219 21.59 -24.74 3.60
C ARG A 219 22.20 -26.10 3.32
N ALA A 220 21.67 -27.16 3.91
CA ALA A 220 22.14 -28.53 3.71
C ALA A 220 21.87 -29.03 2.28
N ASP A 221 20.70 -28.68 1.74
CA ASP A 221 20.24 -29.10 0.42
C ASP A 221 20.75 -28.18 -0.71
N GLY A 222 21.46 -27.11 -0.36
CA GLY A 222 22.01 -26.15 -1.32
C GLY A 222 20.96 -25.22 -1.95
N VAL A 223 19.74 -25.19 -1.41
CA VAL A 223 18.71 -24.22 -1.79
C VAL A 223 19.20 -22.81 -1.44
N ARG A 224 19.06 -21.89 -2.38
CA ARG A 224 19.52 -20.50 -2.26
C ARG A 224 18.41 -19.56 -2.68
N ALA A 225 18.38 -18.41 -2.01
CA ALA A 225 17.54 -17.29 -2.39
C ALA A 225 17.85 -16.85 -3.83
N VAL A 226 16.82 -16.45 -4.56
CA VAL A 226 16.95 -15.83 -5.88
C VAL A 226 17.18 -14.33 -5.69
N PRO A 227 18.32 -13.77 -6.13
CA PRO A 227 18.51 -12.33 -6.11
C PRO A 227 17.51 -11.64 -7.02
N SER A 228 16.95 -10.54 -6.55
CA SER A 228 16.08 -9.65 -7.32
C SER A 228 16.81 -8.34 -7.56
N TRP A 229 17.07 -8.03 -8.84
CA TRP A 229 17.86 -6.87 -9.26
C TRP A 229 17.00 -5.72 -9.72
N ASP A 230 15.94 -6.02 -10.48
CA ASP A 230 15.17 -5.03 -11.22
C ASP A 230 13.69 -4.98 -10.79
N ASP A 231 13.27 -5.80 -9.82
CA ASP A 231 11.87 -5.80 -9.36
C ASP A 231 11.55 -4.55 -8.51
N PHE A 232 12.51 -4.08 -7.70
CA PHE A 232 12.31 -2.98 -6.75
C PHE A 232 13.56 -2.10 -6.63
N PRO A 233 13.40 -0.80 -6.37
CA PRO A 233 14.52 0.06 -6.00
C PRO A 233 15.19 -0.42 -4.71
N ALA A 234 16.41 0.05 -4.45
CA ALA A 234 17.10 -0.24 -3.19
C ALA A 234 16.21 0.10 -1.98
N MET A 235 16.28 -0.70 -0.91
CA MET A 235 15.35 -0.58 0.22
C MET A 235 15.24 0.84 0.81
N PRO A 236 16.34 1.60 1.03
CA PRO A 236 16.22 2.98 1.53
C PRO A 236 15.43 3.90 0.60
N VAL A 237 15.61 3.75 -0.72
CA VAL A 237 14.88 4.49 -1.75
C VAL A 237 13.41 4.08 -1.78
N MET A 238 13.13 2.77 -1.74
CA MET A 238 11.76 2.25 -1.67
C MET A 238 11.02 2.80 -0.43
N TRP A 239 11.68 2.81 0.72
CA TRP A 239 11.14 3.31 1.98
C TRP A 239 10.82 4.82 1.90
N ALA A 240 11.73 5.62 1.36
CA ALA A 240 11.52 7.05 1.17
C ALA A 240 10.33 7.34 0.25
N ARG A 241 10.23 6.63 -0.88
CA ARG A 241 9.11 6.76 -1.82
C ARG A 241 7.78 6.35 -1.19
N TRP A 242 7.77 5.25 -0.43
CA TRP A 242 6.59 4.84 0.34
C TRP A 242 6.15 5.93 1.31
N ALA A 243 7.10 6.56 2.00
CA ALA A 243 6.82 7.63 2.95
C ALA A 243 6.24 8.88 2.26
N VAL A 244 6.76 9.26 1.09
CA VAL A 244 6.20 10.37 0.28
C VAL A 244 4.78 10.07 -0.15
N LEU A 245 4.50 8.86 -0.64
CA LEU A 245 3.14 8.46 -1.01
C LEU A 245 2.21 8.50 0.22
N ALA A 246 2.65 7.95 1.35
CA ALA A 246 1.86 7.98 2.58
C ALA A 246 1.55 9.41 3.03
N ALA A 247 2.54 10.29 3.00
CA ALA A 247 2.39 11.71 3.33
C ALA A 247 1.40 12.41 2.40
N ALA A 248 1.47 12.17 1.09
CA ALA A 248 0.57 12.78 0.12
C ALA A 248 -0.89 12.33 0.28
N PHE A 249 -1.14 11.03 0.51
CA PHE A 249 -2.49 10.52 0.76
C PHE A 249 -3.07 11.08 2.06
N VAL A 250 -2.25 11.23 3.10
CA VAL A 250 -2.66 11.84 4.38
C VAL A 250 -2.91 13.34 4.21
N ALA A 251 -2.06 14.07 3.48
CA ALA A 251 -2.27 15.48 3.17
C ALA A 251 -3.61 15.72 2.48
N ALA A 252 -3.97 14.85 1.54
CA ALA A 252 -5.23 14.90 0.80
C ALA A 252 -6.46 14.46 1.62
N GLY A 253 -6.29 14.07 2.90
CA GLY A 253 -7.37 13.60 3.75
C GLY A 253 -7.95 12.24 3.34
N SER A 254 -7.23 11.48 2.50
CA SER A 254 -7.70 10.16 2.06
C SER A 254 -7.66 9.18 3.23
N GLN A 255 -8.76 8.47 3.48
CA GLN A 255 -8.80 7.39 4.45
C GLN A 255 -8.10 6.11 3.95
N TRP A 256 -7.77 6.06 2.66
CA TRP A 256 -7.17 4.92 1.98
C TRP A 256 -5.72 5.21 1.56
N GLY A 257 -5.05 4.20 0.99
CA GLY A 257 -3.70 4.32 0.44
C GLY A 257 -2.59 3.97 1.44
N PRO A 258 -1.32 4.21 1.06
CA PRO A 258 -0.17 3.82 1.87
C PRO A 258 -0.11 4.59 3.19
N ARG A 259 0.41 3.94 4.22
CA ARG A 259 0.67 4.50 5.55
C ARG A 259 2.04 4.08 6.03
N VAL A 260 2.62 4.93 6.88
CA VAL A 260 3.81 4.64 7.66
C VAL A 260 3.43 4.59 9.13
N LEU A 261 3.87 3.52 9.78
CA LEU A 261 3.96 3.34 11.22
C LEU A 261 5.44 3.16 11.58
N PRO A 262 5.83 3.22 12.87
CA PRO A 262 7.21 2.95 13.27
C PRO A 262 7.71 1.62 12.71
N SER A 263 8.72 1.68 11.84
CA SER A 263 9.34 0.53 11.17
C SER A 263 8.42 -0.30 10.26
N LEU A 264 7.24 0.21 9.88
CA LEU A 264 6.28 -0.52 9.06
C LEU A 264 5.62 0.39 8.02
N GLY A 265 5.76 0.04 6.75
CA GLY A 265 4.91 0.53 5.67
C GLY A 265 3.71 -0.40 5.50
N TRP A 266 2.51 0.16 5.52
CA TRP A 266 1.26 -0.57 5.29
C TRP A 266 0.57 -0.05 4.04
N PHE A 267 0.11 -0.96 3.18
CA PHE A 267 -0.67 -0.60 2.00
C PHE A 267 -1.75 -1.65 1.74
N GLU A 268 -2.96 -1.16 1.48
CA GLU A 268 -4.06 -1.93 0.93
C GLU A 268 -4.64 -1.11 -0.22
N GLY A 269 -4.69 -1.70 -1.41
CA GLY A 269 -5.21 -1.11 -2.63
C GLY A 269 -6.71 -1.29 -2.76
N ALA A 270 -7.32 -0.55 -3.69
CA ALA A 270 -8.76 -0.61 -3.95
C ALA A 270 -9.25 -1.99 -4.42
N LYS A 271 -8.36 -2.78 -5.05
CA LYS A 271 -8.65 -4.15 -5.50
C LYS A 271 -8.37 -5.22 -4.45
N ARG A 272 -8.29 -4.89 -3.15
CA ARG A 272 -8.00 -5.83 -2.04
C ARG A 272 -6.63 -6.52 -2.09
N GLY A 273 -5.77 -6.10 -3.02
CA GLY A 273 -4.35 -6.40 -2.98
C GLY A 273 -3.66 -5.52 -1.94
N GLY A 274 -2.61 -6.02 -1.31
CA GLY A 274 -1.93 -5.24 -0.29
C GLY A 274 -0.63 -5.85 0.18
N SER A 275 0.17 -5.03 0.85
CA SER A 275 1.48 -5.42 1.35
C SER A 275 1.89 -4.68 2.61
N THR A 276 2.84 -5.29 3.29
CA THR A 276 3.58 -4.69 4.40
C THR A 276 5.06 -4.67 4.06
N LEU A 277 5.71 -3.54 4.34
CA LEU A 277 7.15 -3.37 4.29
C LEU A 277 7.67 -3.17 5.71
N TYR A 278 8.26 -4.20 6.32
CA TYR A 278 8.92 -4.09 7.62
C TYR A 278 10.38 -3.67 7.44
N VAL A 279 10.79 -2.60 8.11
CA VAL A 279 12.19 -2.16 8.19
C VAL A 279 12.77 -2.61 9.52
N LEU A 280 13.85 -3.39 9.49
CA LEU A 280 14.41 -4.07 10.65
C LEU A 280 15.83 -3.59 10.96
N PRO A 281 16.28 -3.73 12.22
CA PRO A 281 17.67 -3.44 12.60
C PRO A 281 18.69 -4.22 11.77
N GLY A 282 19.82 -3.58 11.51
CA GLY A 282 20.93 -4.16 10.74
C GLY A 282 20.76 -4.04 9.23
N GLY A 283 20.01 -3.04 8.75
CA GLY A 283 19.81 -2.79 7.32
C GLY A 283 19.06 -3.93 6.63
N ARG A 284 18.05 -4.48 7.31
CA ARG A 284 17.21 -5.58 6.79
C ARG A 284 15.79 -5.09 6.56
N ALA A 285 15.09 -5.70 5.62
CA ALA A 285 13.67 -5.44 5.44
C ALA A 285 12.94 -6.66 4.89
N VAL A 286 11.61 -6.67 5.03
CA VAL A 286 10.72 -7.67 4.44
C VAL A 286 9.57 -6.97 3.77
N LEU A 287 9.41 -7.18 2.47
CA LEU A 287 8.23 -6.80 1.70
C LEU A 287 7.41 -8.06 1.45
N SER A 288 6.22 -8.16 2.00
CA SER A 288 5.36 -9.32 1.79
C SER A 288 3.90 -8.91 1.71
N GLY A 289 3.10 -9.69 0.98
CA GLY A 289 1.73 -9.31 0.67
C GLY A 289 1.00 -10.32 -0.18
N GLY A 290 -0.18 -9.91 -0.65
CA GLY A 290 -1.06 -10.71 -1.48
C GLY A 290 -1.68 -9.86 -2.58
N VAL A 291 -1.64 -10.38 -3.80
CA VAL A 291 -2.47 -9.90 -4.90
C VAL A 291 -3.84 -10.55 -4.77
N TRP A 292 -4.90 -9.77 -4.91
CA TRP A 292 -6.26 -10.30 -4.86
C TRP A 292 -6.48 -11.29 -6.00
N ASN A 293 -7.05 -12.46 -5.69
CA ASN A 293 -7.23 -13.56 -6.64
C ASN A 293 -5.93 -13.93 -7.40
N ALA A 294 -4.79 -13.97 -6.69
CA ALA A 294 -3.51 -14.35 -7.28
C ALA A 294 -3.62 -15.70 -8.03
N PRO A 295 -3.25 -15.76 -9.33
CA PRO A 295 -3.39 -16.98 -10.14
C PRO A 295 -2.68 -18.19 -9.55
N GLU A 296 -1.53 -17.98 -8.90
CA GLU A 296 -0.77 -19.04 -8.26
C GLU A 296 -1.51 -19.64 -7.05
N LEU A 297 -2.27 -18.83 -6.30
CA LEU A 297 -3.08 -19.31 -5.18
C LEU A 297 -4.37 -19.97 -5.66
N ASP A 298 -4.98 -19.46 -6.72
CA ASP A 298 -6.12 -20.09 -7.36
C ASP A 298 -5.78 -21.50 -7.85
N ALA A 299 -4.65 -21.66 -8.54
CA ALA A 299 -4.15 -22.95 -8.98
C ALA A 299 -3.89 -23.93 -7.82
N VAL A 300 -3.43 -23.44 -6.67
CA VAL A 300 -3.21 -24.27 -5.48
C VAL A 300 -4.52 -24.70 -4.84
N TYR A 301 -5.42 -23.76 -4.60
CA TYR A 301 -6.62 -24.03 -3.80
C TYR A 301 -7.74 -24.68 -4.61
N ASN A 302 -7.94 -24.27 -5.87
CA ASN A 302 -8.95 -24.82 -6.76
C ASN A 302 -8.38 -25.88 -7.71
N GLY A 303 -7.13 -25.74 -8.16
CA GLY A 303 -6.48 -26.67 -9.09
C GLY A 303 -5.71 -27.83 -8.43
N GLY A 304 -5.43 -27.75 -7.12
CA GLY A 304 -4.64 -28.75 -6.40
C GLY A 304 -3.13 -28.72 -6.69
N GLU A 305 -2.62 -27.65 -7.31
CA GLU A 305 -1.19 -27.47 -7.54
C GLU A 305 -0.40 -27.34 -6.21
N PRO A 306 0.91 -27.65 -6.21
CA PRO A 306 1.76 -27.45 -5.04
C PRO A 306 1.83 -25.97 -4.61
N MET A 307 1.84 -25.73 -3.30
CA MET A 307 2.02 -24.37 -2.76
C MET A 307 3.40 -23.82 -3.17
N PRO A 308 3.48 -22.59 -3.73
CA PRO A 308 4.75 -21.97 -4.09
C PRO A 308 5.70 -21.86 -2.90
N ALA A 309 6.96 -22.19 -3.10
CA ALA A 309 8.01 -22.08 -2.10
C ALA A 309 8.51 -20.64 -1.98
N ILE A 310 7.62 -19.70 -1.63
CA ILE A 310 7.92 -18.26 -1.50
C ILE A 310 8.99 -17.95 -0.45
N TYR A 311 9.24 -18.88 0.47
CA TYR A 311 10.29 -18.80 1.49
C TYR A 311 11.57 -19.60 1.16
N ALA A 312 11.69 -20.17 -0.05
CA ALA A 312 12.86 -20.94 -0.43
C ALA A 312 14.15 -20.11 -0.31
N GLY A 313 15.11 -20.60 0.46
CA GLY A 313 16.38 -19.91 0.72
C GLY A 313 16.28 -18.70 1.64
N ALA A 314 15.11 -18.44 2.25
CA ALA A 314 14.92 -17.32 3.14
C ALA A 314 15.63 -17.53 4.50
N PRO A 315 16.30 -16.51 5.05
CA PRO A 315 16.92 -16.56 6.35
C PRO A 315 15.95 -16.94 7.48
N GLU A 316 16.51 -17.43 8.60
CA GLU A 316 15.72 -17.84 9.77
C GLU A 316 14.97 -16.70 10.47
N TRP A 317 15.36 -15.44 10.21
CA TRP A 317 14.68 -14.26 10.75
C TRP A 317 13.44 -13.85 9.94
N ILE A 318 13.22 -14.45 8.76
CA ILE A 318 11.97 -14.31 7.99
C ILE A 318 10.92 -15.25 8.60
N ALA A 319 10.13 -14.72 9.52
CA ALA A 319 9.11 -15.45 10.26
C ALA A 319 7.87 -14.57 10.51
N ASN A 320 6.78 -15.16 11.00
CA ASN A 320 5.47 -14.52 11.19
C ASN A 320 5.50 -13.06 11.71
N PRO A 321 6.32 -12.66 12.70
CA PRO A 321 6.31 -11.28 13.21
C PRO A 321 6.70 -10.20 12.21
N VAL A 322 7.36 -10.56 11.11
CA VAL A 322 7.82 -9.63 10.06
C VAL A 322 7.18 -9.94 8.70
N LEU A 323 6.17 -10.81 8.69
CA LEU A 323 5.40 -11.18 7.50
C LEU A 323 4.04 -10.47 7.51
N ASN A 324 3.50 -10.28 6.32
CA ASN A 324 2.15 -9.79 6.16
C ASN A 324 1.14 -10.76 6.82
N PRO A 325 0.09 -10.25 7.51
CA PRO A 325 -0.93 -11.08 8.16
C PRO A 325 -1.56 -12.13 7.24
N ARG A 326 -1.60 -11.89 5.92
CA ARG A 326 -2.09 -12.86 4.92
C ARG A 326 -1.43 -14.23 4.98
N ALA A 327 -0.22 -14.33 5.53
CA ALA A 327 0.45 -15.62 5.79
C ALA A 327 -0.35 -16.54 6.71
N ALA A 328 -1.10 -15.99 7.68
CA ALA A 328 -1.94 -16.78 8.57
C ALA A 328 -3.21 -17.29 7.86
N ASN A 329 -3.67 -16.56 6.84
CA ASN A 329 -4.96 -16.75 6.19
C ASN A 329 -4.85 -17.59 4.90
N GLY A 330 -3.62 -17.84 4.42
CA GLY A 330 -3.38 -18.54 3.15
C GLY A 330 -3.44 -17.62 1.93
N LEU A 331 -3.33 -16.31 2.13
CA LEU A 331 -3.46 -15.31 1.05
C LEU A 331 -2.16 -14.58 0.76
N LEU A 332 -1.03 -15.09 1.26
CA LEU A 332 0.27 -14.55 0.93
C LEU A 332 0.68 -15.05 -0.45
N SER A 333 0.84 -14.14 -1.42
CA SER A 333 1.27 -14.49 -2.78
C SER A 333 2.71 -14.11 -3.07
N PHE A 334 3.35 -13.27 -2.25
CA PHE A 334 4.76 -12.93 -2.39
C PHE A 334 5.45 -12.60 -1.06
N CYS A 335 6.77 -12.85 -1.04
CA CYS A 335 7.68 -12.50 0.04
C CYS A 335 9.07 -12.18 -0.53
N TYR A 336 9.47 -10.93 -0.37
CA TYR A 336 10.77 -10.39 -0.69
C TYR A 336 11.48 -9.98 0.61
N TRP A 337 12.80 -10.14 0.66
CA TRP A 337 13.60 -9.66 1.78
C TRP A 337 14.87 -8.95 1.32
N TRP A 338 15.21 -7.91 2.05
CA TRP A 338 16.42 -7.13 1.85
C TRP A 338 17.46 -7.53 2.89
N GLU A 339 18.66 -7.86 2.43
CA GLU A 339 19.82 -8.11 3.27
C GLU A 339 21.08 -7.77 2.48
N ALA A 340 22.09 -7.22 3.14
CA ALA A 340 23.40 -6.93 2.54
C ALA A 340 23.32 -6.11 1.21
N GLY A 341 22.39 -5.16 1.16
CA GLY A 341 22.28 -4.22 0.04
C GLY A 341 21.52 -4.76 -1.18
N LYS A 342 20.81 -5.88 -1.08
CA LYS A 342 20.09 -6.51 -2.21
C LYS A 342 18.75 -7.09 -1.78
N TRP A 343 17.81 -7.11 -2.73
CA TRP A 343 16.56 -7.84 -2.61
C TRP A 343 16.76 -9.31 -2.99
N TYR A 344 16.02 -10.17 -2.29
CA TYR A 344 15.97 -11.60 -2.49
C TYR A 344 14.54 -12.08 -2.43
N ARG A 345 14.26 -13.19 -3.11
CA ARG A 345 12.97 -13.88 -3.08
C ARG A 345 13.17 -15.40 -3.16
N GLY A 346 12.16 -16.15 -2.72
CA GLY A 346 12.00 -17.56 -3.09
C GLY A 346 11.29 -17.65 -4.44
N GLU A 347 10.25 -18.47 -4.52
CA GLU A 347 9.39 -18.59 -5.72
C GLU A 347 8.31 -17.49 -5.82
N SER A 348 8.55 -16.31 -5.23
CA SER A 348 7.61 -15.19 -5.38
C SER A 348 7.58 -14.71 -6.84
N PRO A 349 6.43 -14.28 -7.39
CA PRO A 349 6.34 -13.71 -8.73
C PRO A 349 7.15 -12.41 -8.84
N SER A 350 7.51 -11.99 -10.05
CA SER A 350 8.23 -10.72 -10.30
C SER A 350 7.32 -9.51 -10.10
N ALA A 351 7.93 -8.33 -9.95
CA ALA A 351 7.19 -7.14 -9.55
C ALA A 351 6.13 -6.64 -10.54
N ASP A 352 6.23 -6.98 -11.83
CA ASP A 352 5.22 -6.70 -12.85
C ASP A 352 3.85 -7.30 -12.50
N ARG A 353 3.83 -8.39 -11.72
CA ARG A 353 2.60 -9.04 -11.23
C ARG A 353 2.11 -8.50 -9.88
N LEU A 354 2.79 -7.52 -9.31
CA LEU A 354 2.54 -7.04 -7.93
C LEU A 354 1.96 -5.61 -7.88
N SER A 355 1.67 -5.00 -9.03
CA SER A 355 1.20 -3.62 -9.15
C SER A 355 -0.06 -3.31 -8.33
N ASP A 356 -0.98 -4.28 -8.21
CA ASP A 356 -2.21 -4.13 -7.43
C ASP A 356 -1.98 -4.26 -5.90
N ALA A 357 -0.83 -4.77 -5.47
CA ALA A 357 -0.53 -5.07 -4.06
C ALA A 357 0.60 -4.25 -3.45
N VAL A 358 1.35 -3.49 -4.26
CA VAL A 358 2.45 -2.62 -3.81
C VAL A 358 2.14 -1.20 -4.30
N PRO A 359 2.28 -0.16 -3.47
CA PRO A 359 2.06 1.22 -3.92
C PRO A 359 3.08 1.61 -4.99
N GLY A 360 2.79 2.63 -5.80
CA GLY A 360 3.59 3.11 -6.94
C GLY A 360 5.02 3.59 -6.63
N VAL A 361 5.89 2.74 -6.09
CA VAL A 361 7.24 3.10 -5.56
C VAL A 361 8.39 2.80 -6.53
N TRP A 362 8.11 2.16 -7.66
CA TRP A 362 9.12 1.63 -8.59
C TRP A 362 10.07 2.67 -9.14
N THR A 363 9.54 3.79 -9.62
CA THR A 363 10.32 4.88 -10.20
C THR A 363 9.96 6.21 -9.53
N GLU A 364 10.87 7.17 -9.61
CA GLU A 364 10.61 8.54 -9.17
C GLU A 364 9.40 9.13 -9.92
N GLU A 365 9.34 8.92 -11.24
CA GLU A 365 8.24 9.38 -12.09
C GLU A 365 6.88 8.81 -11.66
N THR A 366 6.80 7.50 -11.34
CA THR A 366 5.54 6.91 -10.84
C THR A 366 5.10 7.56 -9.53
N VAL A 367 6.02 7.85 -8.62
CA VAL A 367 5.69 8.54 -7.36
C VAL A 367 5.20 9.95 -7.64
N ILE A 368 5.89 10.69 -8.52
CA ILE A 368 5.49 12.04 -8.92
C ILE A 368 4.08 12.04 -9.51
N ASP A 369 3.77 11.11 -10.41
CA ASP A 369 2.47 11.00 -11.07
C ASP A 369 1.36 10.71 -10.07
N VAL A 370 1.58 9.77 -9.14
CA VAL A 370 0.61 9.45 -8.10
C VAL A 370 0.35 10.66 -7.18
N VAL A 371 1.40 11.35 -6.73
CA VAL A 371 1.25 12.54 -5.88
C VAL A 371 0.55 13.67 -6.65
N CYS A 372 0.91 13.89 -7.91
CA CYS A 372 0.24 14.87 -8.77
C CYS A 372 -1.24 14.55 -8.98
N GLY A 373 -1.61 13.27 -9.06
CA GLY A 373 -3.00 12.82 -9.16
C GLY A 373 -3.87 13.20 -7.94
N LEU A 374 -3.26 13.43 -6.78
CA LEU A 374 -3.95 13.89 -5.56
C LEU A 374 -4.12 15.42 -5.50
N LEU A 375 -3.44 16.16 -6.38
CA LEU A 375 -3.56 17.61 -6.49
C LEU A 375 -4.76 18.01 -7.34
N ALA A 376 -5.34 19.17 -7.03
CA ALA A 376 -6.36 19.78 -7.86
C ALA A 376 -5.84 20.05 -9.28
N ASP A 377 -6.68 19.78 -10.30
CA ASP A 377 -6.28 19.82 -11.71
C ASP A 377 -5.64 21.15 -12.14
N GLN A 378 -6.08 22.27 -11.56
CA GLN A 378 -5.60 23.61 -11.94
C GLN A 378 -4.15 23.88 -11.55
N VAL A 379 -3.63 23.20 -10.53
CA VAL A 379 -2.27 23.42 -9.99
C VAL A 379 -1.33 22.26 -10.28
N ARG A 380 -1.84 21.11 -10.74
CA ARG A 380 -1.09 19.87 -10.95
C ARG A 380 0.21 20.09 -11.73
N GLU A 381 0.12 20.68 -12.92
CA GLU A 381 1.28 20.86 -13.80
C GLU A 381 2.29 21.89 -13.23
N GLN A 382 1.78 22.91 -12.52
CA GLN A 382 2.63 23.93 -11.90
C GLN A 382 3.41 23.40 -10.71
N ARG A 383 2.85 22.42 -9.99
CA ARG A 383 3.43 21.82 -8.77
C ARG A 383 4.30 20.59 -9.04
N ARG A 384 4.26 20.02 -10.25
CA ARG A 384 5.04 18.83 -10.63
C ARG A 384 6.54 18.95 -10.29
N PRO A 385 7.25 20.08 -10.54
CA PRO A 385 8.63 20.23 -10.12
C PRO A 385 8.84 20.16 -8.60
N ALA A 386 7.95 20.78 -7.81
CA ALA A 386 8.01 20.73 -6.35
C ALA A 386 7.78 19.30 -5.82
N VAL A 387 6.94 18.51 -6.51
CA VAL A 387 6.75 17.09 -6.18
C VAL A 387 8.04 16.30 -6.43
N ALA A 388 8.73 16.56 -7.55
CA ALA A 388 10.02 15.92 -7.82
C ALA A 388 11.07 16.29 -6.77
N ASP A 389 11.13 17.57 -6.38
CA ASP A 389 12.02 18.04 -5.31
C ASP A 389 11.69 17.37 -3.96
N LEU A 390 10.42 17.15 -3.65
CA LEU A 390 9.99 16.41 -2.46
C LEU A 390 10.47 14.95 -2.49
N VAL A 391 10.32 14.25 -3.62
CA VAL A 391 10.79 12.86 -3.76
C VAL A 391 12.30 12.79 -3.59
N THR A 392 13.04 13.65 -4.29
CA THR A 392 14.51 13.73 -4.17
C THR A 392 14.93 14.04 -2.72
N ALA A 393 14.28 15.00 -2.06
CA ALA A 393 14.57 15.37 -0.68
C ALA A 393 14.32 14.19 0.29
N ALA A 394 13.28 13.39 0.06
CA ALA A 394 12.97 12.21 0.85
C ALA A 394 14.00 11.09 0.66
N GLU A 395 14.43 10.83 -0.58
CA GLU A 395 15.43 9.80 -0.88
C GLU A 395 16.78 10.07 -0.19
N VAL A 396 17.11 11.34 0.08
CA VAL A 396 18.32 11.73 0.83
C VAL A 396 18.05 12.10 2.30
N GLY A 397 16.81 11.93 2.79
CA GLY A 397 16.45 12.14 4.19
C GLY A 397 16.51 13.60 4.66
N SER A 398 16.12 14.53 3.79
CA SER A 398 16.24 15.99 4.01
C SER A 398 14.92 16.74 3.95
N VAL A 399 13.78 16.03 4.02
CA VAL A 399 12.46 16.67 3.89
C VAL A 399 12.23 17.66 5.03
N THR A 400 11.63 18.80 4.69
CA THR A 400 11.21 19.83 5.64
C THR A 400 9.73 20.16 5.46
N ARG A 401 9.14 20.89 6.41
CA ARG A 401 7.78 21.44 6.26
C ARG A 401 7.67 22.35 5.02
N ALA A 402 8.73 23.10 4.69
CA ALA A 402 8.74 23.98 3.53
C ALA A 402 8.61 23.20 2.21
N THR A 403 9.30 22.07 2.10
CA THR A 403 9.19 21.16 0.93
C THR A 403 7.76 20.68 0.71
N LEU A 404 7.02 20.39 1.79
CA LEU A 404 5.60 20.02 1.69
C LEU A 404 4.71 21.21 1.33
N ALA A 405 4.97 22.40 1.90
CA ALA A 405 4.23 23.61 1.58
C ALA A 405 4.40 24.05 0.12
N GLU A 406 5.56 23.76 -0.50
CA GLU A 406 5.79 23.99 -1.93
C GLU A 406 4.95 23.07 -2.83
N VAL A 407 4.59 21.87 -2.36
CA VAL A 407 3.73 20.93 -3.08
C VAL A 407 2.25 21.24 -2.85
N PHE A 408 1.84 21.29 -1.58
CA PHE A 408 0.43 21.31 -1.20
C PHE A 408 -0.14 22.71 -0.94
N GLY A 409 0.72 23.72 -0.77
CA GLY A 409 0.32 25.08 -0.36
C GLY A 409 -0.03 25.18 1.12
N ASP A 410 0.17 26.35 1.73
CA ASP A 410 -0.08 26.61 3.16
C ASP A 410 -1.41 27.35 3.39
N ASP A 411 -2.44 27.04 2.59
CA ASP A 411 -3.76 27.68 2.62
C ASP A 411 -4.81 26.92 3.44
N GLY A 412 -4.42 25.77 4.02
CA GLY A 412 -5.28 24.89 4.81
C GLY A 412 -6.12 23.90 4.00
N THR A 413 -5.96 23.83 2.68
CA THR A 413 -6.65 22.84 1.83
C THR A 413 -6.15 21.41 2.09
N TYR A 414 -4.86 21.27 2.39
CA TYR A 414 -4.19 20.00 2.65
C TYR A 414 -3.62 19.98 4.08
N ASP A 415 -3.67 18.80 4.71
CA ASP A 415 -3.11 18.59 6.06
C ASP A 415 -1.59 18.32 5.99
N ILE A 416 -0.81 19.41 5.88
CA ILE A 416 0.65 19.35 5.82
C ILE A 416 1.26 18.78 7.10
N ASP A 417 0.67 19.06 8.26
CA ASP A 417 1.28 18.68 9.53
C ASP A 417 1.16 17.16 9.76
N SER A 418 0.01 16.56 9.43
CA SER A 418 -0.14 15.10 9.44
C SER A 418 0.73 14.42 8.37
N ALA A 419 0.91 15.06 7.21
CA ALA A 419 1.82 14.57 6.17
C ALA A 419 3.28 14.59 6.62
N LEU A 420 3.72 15.67 7.25
CA LEU A 420 5.06 15.78 7.84
C LEU A 420 5.28 14.71 8.90
N TYR A 421 4.26 14.43 9.72
CA TYR A 421 4.33 13.38 10.73
C TYR A 421 4.59 11.98 10.11
N GLN A 422 3.99 11.65 8.96
CA GLN A 422 4.30 10.40 8.24
C GLN A 422 5.78 10.32 7.84
N LEU A 423 6.35 11.42 7.31
CA LEU A 423 7.75 11.49 6.88
C LEU A 423 8.72 11.45 8.06
N THR A 424 8.36 12.06 9.19
CA THR A 424 9.14 11.99 10.43
C THR A 424 9.14 10.58 11.00
N MET A 425 7.99 9.89 11.05
CA MET A 425 7.93 8.48 11.46
C MET A 425 8.77 7.57 10.53
N ALA A 426 8.85 7.93 9.25
CA ALA A 426 9.72 7.23 8.30
C ALA A 426 11.22 7.55 8.48
N GLY A 427 11.59 8.59 9.23
CA GLY A 427 12.98 9.01 9.39
C GLY A 427 13.59 9.65 8.12
N VAL A 428 12.74 10.21 7.25
CA VAL A 428 13.17 10.89 6.01
C VAL A 428 13.11 12.42 6.09
N THR A 429 12.71 12.95 7.24
CA THR A 429 12.78 14.39 7.54
C THR A 429 14.12 14.76 8.11
N MET A 430 14.58 15.97 7.80
CA MET A 430 15.69 16.58 8.52
C MET A 430 15.20 16.95 9.93
N THR A 431 15.65 16.22 10.95
CA THR A 431 15.38 16.60 12.35
C THR A 431 16.31 17.73 12.73
N LEU A 432 15.90 18.97 12.43
CA LEU A 432 16.57 20.12 13.00
C LEU A 432 16.15 20.23 14.49
N PRO A 433 17.09 20.23 15.45
CA PRO A 433 16.78 20.62 16.82
C PRO A 433 16.12 22.01 16.85
N GLU A 434 15.30 22.26 17.87
CA GLU A 434 14.77 23.61 18.10
C GLU A 434 15.94 24.62 18.19
N PRO A 435 15.81 25.82 17.59
CA PRO A 435 16.85 26.84 17.67
C PRO A 435 17.24 27.10 19.12
N LEU A 436 18.52 26.90 19.45
CA LEU A 436 19.02 27.15 20.80
C LEU A 436 18.82 28.64 21.12
N PRO A 437 18.26 29.01 22.29
CA PRO A 437 18.17 30.41 22.69
C PRO A 437 19.56 31.06 22.76
N GLU A 438 19.63 32.37 22.45
CA GLU A 438 20.90 33.13 22.48
C GLU A 438 21.62 33.00 23.82
N ASP A 439 20.86 33.13 24.91
CA ASP A 439 21.37 33.05 26.29
C ASP A 439 21.97 31.68 26.59
N ASP A 440 21.38 30.60 26.08
CA ASP A 440 21.86 29.22 26.28
C ASP A 440 23.14 28.95 25.48
N ALA A 441 23.29 29.58 24.31
CA ALA A 441 24.52 29.50 23.52
C ALA A 441 25.68 30.19 24.25
N ILE A 442 25.43 31.38 24.80
CA ILE A 442 26.42 32.11 25.60
C ILE A 442 26.79 31.32 26.87
N GLU A 443 25.79 30.76 27.56
CA GLU A 443 26.01 30.02 28.79
C GLU A 443 26.76 28.70 28.54
N SER A 444 26.55 28.07 27.39
CA SER A 444 27.31 26.88 26.97
C SER A 444 28.80 27.18 26.80
N VAL A 445 29.15 28.35 26.25
CA VAL A 445 30.55 28.80 26.14
C VAL A 445 31.16 29.12 27.50
N ARG A 446 30.40 29.76 28.40
CA ARG A 446 30.88 30.02 29.77
C ARG A 446 31.17 28.73 30.52
N ARG A 447 30.27 27.76 30.41
CA ARG A 447 30.44 26.43 31.01
C ARG A 447 31.66 25.72 30.44
N PHE A 448 31.81 25.68 29.11
CA PHE A 448 32.98 25.10 28.45
C PHE A 448 34.29 25.76 28.89
N ALA A 449 34.33 27.10 28.97
CA ALA A 449 35.52 27.83 29.41
C ALA A 449 35.89 27.53 30.87
N ALA A 450 34.89 27.33 31.74
CA ALA A 450 35.11 26.94 33.13
C ALA A 450 35.59 25.48 33.24
N ASP A 451 34.99 24.56 32.50
CA ASP A 451 35.31 23.12 32.53
C ASP A 451 36.72 22.84 31.96
N GLU A 452 37.10 23.50 30.87
CA GLU A 452 38.42 23.37 30.23
C GLU A 452 39.48 24.31 30.84
N ASN A 453 39.11 25.10 31.86
CA ASN A 453 39.98 26.04 32.57
C ASN A 453 40.75 26.99 31.62
N LEU A 454 40.06 27.53 30.63
CA LEU A 454 40.64 28.41 29.61
C LEU A 454 41.14 29.72 30.21
N ASP A 455 42.27 30.22 29.70
CA ASP A 455 42.75 31.55 30.03
C ASP A 455 41.83 32.62 29.41
N THR A 456 41.05 33.28 30.25
CA THR A 456 40.07 34.31 29.88
C THR A 456 40.62 35.74 30.03
N SER A 457 41.90 35.91 30.36
CA SER A 457 42.51 37.23 30.61
C SER A 457 42.48 38.16 29.38
N GLY A 458 42.46 37.60 28.17
CA GLY A 458 42.26 38.33 26.90
C GLY A 458 40.84 38.24 26.32
N TYR A 459 39.90 37.62 27.05
CA TYR A 459 38.57 37.22 26.59
C TYR A 459 37.57 37.21 27.77
N PRO A 460 37.06 38.38 28.20
CA PRO A 460 36.10 38.48 29.31
C PRO A 460 34.75 37.83 28.96
N LEU A 461 34.37 36.80 29.73
CA LEU A 461 33.17 35.99 29.51
C LEU A 461 31.85 36.77 29.73
N GLU A 462 31.92 37.89 30.44
CA GLU A 462 30.81 38.82 30.63
C GLU A 462 30.52 39.69 29.39
N GLN A 463 31.44 39.74 28.42
CA GLN A 463 31.29 40.52 27.18
C GLN A 463 30.97 39.66 25.95
N LEU A 464 30.67 38.38 26.17
CA LEU A 464 30.25 37.46 25.12
C LEU A 464 29.04 38.01 24.37
N ARG A 465 29.11 37.94 23.04
CA ARG A 465 27.98 38.12 22.15
C ARG A 465 27.83 36.89 21.28
N ALA A 466 26.58 36.57 20.99
CA ALA A 466 26.23 35.52 20.07
C ALA A 466 25.66 36.16 18.79
N GLU A 467 26.17 35.74 17.65
CA GLU A 467 25.69 36.12 16.33
C GLU A 467 25.05 34.89 15.68
N ARG A 468 23.80 35.02 15.26
CA ARG A 468 23.05 33.91 14.67
C ARG A 468 23.66 33.52 13.32
N ILE A 469 23.92 32.23 13.15
CA ILE A 469 24.33 31.60 11.89
C ILE A 469 23.29 30.55 11.47
N GLY A 470 23.46 29.91 10.30
CA GLY A 470 22.42 29.06 9.71
C GLY A 470 21.92 27.92 10.61
N VAL A 471 22.81 27.34 11.43
CA VAL A 471 22.53 26.14 12.26
C VAL A 471 22.87 26.32 13.75
N GLY A 472 22.96 27.57 14.22
CA GLY A 472 23.34 27.87 15.60
C GLY A 472 23.89 29.29 15.79
N TRP A 473 24.92 29.43 16.61
CA TRP A 473 25.48 30.70 17.05
C TRP A 473 27.00 30.74 16.93
N MET A 474 27.52 31.87 16.44
CA MET A 474 28.93 32.23 16.57
C MET A 474 29.09 33.11 17.81
N VAL A 475 29.83 32.64 18.80
CA VAL A 475 29.99 33.29 20.11
C VAL A 475 31.41 33.83 20.27
N TYR A 476 31.52 35.14 20.50
CA TYR A 476 32.81 35.84 20.57
C TYR A 476 32.74 37.11 21.44
N VAL A 477 33.92 37.64 21.79
CA VAL A 477 34.04 38.97 22.43
C VAL A 477 34.35 40.01 21.34
N PRO A 478 33.49 41.03 21.13
CA PRO A 478 33.71 42.07 20.13
C PRO A 478 35.02 42.83 20.35
N THR A 479 35.60 43.38 19.27
CA THR A 479 36.80 44.22 19.35
C THR A 479 36.47 45.70 19.22
N ALA A 480 37.23 46.54 19.93
CA ALA A 480 37.08 47.99 19.80
C ALA A 480 37.66 48.46 18.44
N PRO A 481 37.17 49.58 17.88
CA PRO A 481 37.73 50.13 16.65
C PRO A 481 39.23 50.39 16.77
N GLY A 482 40.04 49.73 15.93
CA GLY A 482 41.51 49.85 15.91
C GLY A 482 42.28 48.83 16.76
N GLU A 483 41.59 47.90 17.44
CA GLU A 483 42.20 46.82 18.21
C GLU A 483 42.52 45.61 17.32
N ILE A 484 43.72 45.05 17.46
CA ILE A 484 44.15 43.87 16.68
C ILE A 484 43.82 42.60 17.49
N SER A 485 42.93 41.77 16.95
CA SER A 485 42.44 40.53 17.57
C SER A 485 43.45 39.38 17.47
N ILE A 486 44.51 39.39 18.27
CA ILE A 486 45.47 38.28 18.31
C ILE A 486 45.15 37.38 19.51
N GLY A 487 44.85 36.11 19.27
CA GLY A 487 44.71 35.08 20.32
C GLY A 487 43.32 34.93 20.96
N ARG A 488 42.28 35.62 20.47
CA ARG A 488 40.90 35.44 20.96
C ARG A 488 40.26 34.19 20.32
N ALA A 489 39.57 33.40 21.13
CA ALA A 489 38.84 32.22 20.67
C ALA A 489 37.48 32.63 20.08
N ILE A 490 37.08 31.99 18.99
CA ILE A 490 35.72 32.05 18.45
C ILE A 490 35.10 30.68 18.70
N PHE A 491 33.91 30.67 19.29
CA PHE A 491 33.16 29.45 19.55
C PHE A 491 31.96 29.37 18.60
N TYR A 492 31.64 28.16 18.18
CA TYR A 492 30.47 27.86 17.38
C TYR A 492 29.61 26.89 18.17
N VAL A 493 28.38 27.29 18.48
CA VAL A 493 27.42 26.47 19.24
C VAL A 493 26.27 26.13 18.33
N ALA A 494 26.08 24.85 18.03
CA ALA A 494 25.01 24.39 17.16
C ALA A 494 23.69 24.32 17.92
N ASP A 495 22.58 24.34 17.19
CA ASP A 495 21.25 24.22 17.79
C ASP A 495 21.03 22.87 18.52
N ASP A 496 21.84 21.83 18.22
CA ASP A 496 21.87 20.56 18.96
C ASP A 496 22.73 20.60 20.23
N GLY A 497 23.27 21.76 20.60
CA GLY A 497 24.12 21.97 21.76
C GLY A 497 25.58 21.56 21.56
N VAL A 498 26.00 21.14 20.36
CA VAL A 498 27.42 20.84 20.09
C VAL A 498 28.22 22.15 20.02
N LEU A 499 29.27 22.24 20.84
CA LEU A 499 30.18 23.38 20.90
C LEU A 499 31.53 23.03 20.26
N GLU A 500 31.99 23.87 19.35
CA GLU A 500 33.28 23.77 18.68
C GLU A 500 34.10 25.06 18.89
N GLN A 501 35.39 24.93 19.21
CA GLN A 501 36.32 26.05 19.31
C GLN A 501 37.14 26.18 18.02
N SER A 502 37.20 27.39 17.46
CA SER A 502 38.07 27.71 16.32
C SER A 502 39.15 28.70 16.71
N SER A 503 40.32 28.54 16.10
CA SER A 503 41.44 29.46 16.25
C SER A 503 41.25 30.71 15.37
N SER A 504 41.64 31.89 15.87
CA SER A 504 41.59 33.18 15.15
C SER A 504 42.29 33.25 13.78
N SER A 505 43.08 32.23 13.40
CA SER A 505 43.75 32.11 12.10
C SER A 505 42.87 31.53 10.97
N VAL A 506 41.68 31.01 11.28
CA VAL A 506 40.71 30.52 10.27
C VAL A 506 39.64 31.57 10.04
N ALA A 507 39.36 31.88 8.77
CA ALA A 507 38.30 32.82 8.40
C ALA A 507 36.92 32.29 8.84
N PRO A 508 36.09 33.09 9.55
CA PRO A 508 34.79 32.64 10.06
C PRO A 508 33.87 32.06 8.99
N SER A 509 33.82 32.67 7.80
CA SER A 509 32.98 32.20 6.69
C SER A 509 33.29 30.77 6.24
N ARG A 510 34.57 30.38 6.24
CA ARG A 510 34.98 29.01 5.90
C ARG A 510 34.60 28.02 6.99
N TYR A 511 34.81 28.40 8.25
CA TYR A 511 34.51 27.53 9.38
C TYR A 511 33.00 27.31 9.53
N ILE A 512 32.18 28.35 9.32
CA ILE A 512 30.71 28.25 9.33
C ILE A 512 30.21 27.22 8.32
N ALA A 513 30.73 27.23 7.08
CA ALA A 513 30.32 26.26 6.06
C ALA A 513 30.65 24.80 6.46
N GLU A 514 31.85 24.56 7.00
CA GLU A 514 32.25 23.23 7.47
C GLU A 514 31.46 22.78 8.72
N PHE A 515 31.11 23.74 9.59
CA PHE A 515 30.27 23.52 10.77
C PHE A 515 28.84 23.15 10.39
N GLU A 516 28.25 23.85 9.42
CA GLU A 516 26.93 23.55 8.85
C GLU A 516 26.88 22.18 8.17
N GLU A 517 27.95 21.76 7.50
CA GLU A 517 28.05 20.42 6.93
C GLU A 517 28.14 19.33 8.01
N ARG A 518 28.89 19.56 9.09
CA ARG A 518 28.95 18.64 10.23
C ARG A 518 27.60 18.51 10.93
N PHE A 519 26.91 19.62 11.16
CA PHE A 519 25.57 19.62 11.74
C PHE A 519 24.57 18.85 10.86
N ARG A 520 24.55 19.11 9.55
CA ARG A 520 23.70 18.36 8.59
C ARG A 520 24.01 16.85 8.59
N ARG A 521 25.25 16.45 8.79
CA ARG A 521 25.62 15.03 8.88
C ARG A 521 25.12 14.35 10.16
N ARG A 522 25.02 15.09 11.27
CA ARG A 522 24.50 14.56 12.54
C ARG A 522 22.98 14.39 12.52
N HIS A 523 22.28 15.24 11.77
CA HIS A 523 20.81 15.29 11.69
C HIS A 523 20.23 14.78 10.37
N GLY A 524 21.08 14.42 9.42
CA GLY A 524 20.70 13.71 8.21
C GLY A 524 20.54 12.22 8.51
N SER A 525 19.67 11.55 7.75
CA SER A 525 19.40 10.13 7.92
C SER A 525 20.72 9.32 7.81
N PRO A 526 21.00 8.37 8.72
CA PRO A 526 22.18 7.54 8.61
C PRO A 526 22.04 6.71 7.33
N THR A 527 22.86 7.05 6.33
CA THR A 527 22.96 6.27 5.10
C THR A 527 23.38 4.85 5.48
N ALA A 528 22.46 3.89 5.33
CA ALA A 528 22.68 2.47 5.56
C ALA A 528 22.05 1.65 4.43
#